data_AF-A0A351RBR6-F1
#
_entry.id   AF-A0A351RBR6-F1
#
_cell.length_a   1.000
_cell.length_b   1.000
_cell.length_c   1.000
_cell.angle_alpha   90.00
_cell.angle_beta   90.00
_cell.angle_gamma   90.00
#
_symmetry.space_group_name_H-M   'P 1'
#
loop_
_entity.id
_entity.type
_entity.pdbx_description
1 polymer ?
#
loop_
_entity_poly.entity_id
_entity_poly.type
_entity_poly.pdbx_seq_one_letter_code
_entity_poly.pdbx_strand_id
1 'polypeptide(L)'
;MTDSINTVQPLLQLQDVSISPKTSPSRLLVNNVSFTLEAGKTTCVVGESGSGKSLTALSIMGLLSQQLQLTSGKVLFNDKESGVQDIALLSDKALQKIRGAKIAMIFQEPMTSLNPVLTVGYQIGESLTMHLGLKGEALKAKIATLLEMVGIPSNRAGSYPDELSGGQRQRVMIAMSIACEPRLLIADEPTTALDVTVQAQILKLLDELKTRMNMGMLFITHDFGVVADIADNVVVMFRGEIVEAGSKEQVLSNPQHPYTKALLACVPDAEGKKDLKPIDYAWLSDNKTLSAGT
;
A
#
# COMPACT_ATOMS: atom_id res chain seq x y z
N MET A 1 19.29 -36.19 3.04
CA MET A 1 19.51 -34.75 2.79
C MET A 1 18.14 -34.14 2.62
N THR A 2 17.52 -33.74 3.73
CA THR A 2 16.25 -33.03 3.72
C THR A 2 16.57 -31.57 3.51
N ASP A 3 16.30 -31.07 2.31
CA ASP A 3 16.30 -29.64 2.03
C ASP A 3 15.28 -28.99 2.95
N SER A 4 15.78 -28.37 4.01
CA SER A 4 15.04 -27.43 4.82
C SER A 4 14.64 -26.30 3.89
N ILE A 5 13.41 -26.34 3.36
CA ILE A 5 12.78 -25.20 2.71
C ILE A 5 12.83 -24.10 3.76
N ASN A 6 13.75 -23.15 3.58
CA ASN A 6 13.81 -21.92 4.36
C ASN A 6 12.50 -21.19 4.08
N THR A 7 11.45 -21.48 4.85
CA THR A 7 10.20 -20.72 4.83
C THR A 7 10.57 -19.33 5.34
N VAL A 8 10.90 -18.44 4.41
CA VAL A 8 11.11 -17.02 4.69
C VAL A 8 9.87 -16.56 5.44
N GLN A 9 10.03 -16.20 6.71
CA GLN A 9 8.90 -15.73 7.49
C GLN A 9 8.37 -14.44 6.87
N PRO A 10 7.05 -14.31 6.70
CA PRO A 10 6.46 -13.12 6.12
C PRO A 10 6.76 -11.90 7.00
N LEU A 11 6.92 -10.74 6.36
CA LEU A 11 7.09 -9.45 7.03
C LEU A 11 5.78 -9.01 7.69
N LEU A 12 4.67 -9.17 6.98
CA LEU A 12 3.32 -8.93 7.47
C LEU A 12 2.41 -10.06 7.01
N GLN A 13 1.47 -10.46 7.85
CA GLN A 13 0.45 -11.44 7.51
C GLN A 13 -0.91 -10.97 8.02
N LEU A 14 -1.87 -10.89 7.12
CA LEU A 14 -3.29 -10.76 7.47
C LEU A 14 -3.88 -12.18 7.55
N GLN A 15 -4.58 -12.47 8.64
CA GLN A 15 -5.28 -13.74 8.84
C GLN A 15 -6.75 -13.46 9.12
N ASP A 16 -7.62 -13.83 8.20
CA ASP A 16 -9.08 -13.80 8.29
C ASP A 16 -9.63 -12.44 8.77
N VAL A 17 -9.01 -11.36 8.26
CA VAL A 17 -9.35 -10.00 8.64
C VAL A 17 -10.72 -9.64 8.08
N SER A 18 -11.64 -9.29 8.99
CA SER A 18 -12.97 -8.80 8.64
C SER A 18 -13.24 -7.45 9.28
N ILE A 19 -13.85 -6.54 8.52
CA ILE A 19 -14.13 -5.16 8.95
C ILE A 19 -15.60 -4.86 8.70
N SER A 20 -16.27 -4.30 9.71
CA SER A 20 -17.68 -3.88 9.61
C SER A 20 -17.89 -2.49 10.20
N PRO A 21 -18.99 -1.81 9.85
CA PRO A 21 -19.50 -0.71 10.67
C PRO A 21 -19.90 -1.23 12.05
N LYS A 22 -19.65 -0.46 13.10
CA LYS A 22 -20.10 -0.76 14.47
C LYS A 22 -21.63 -0.79 14.59
N THR A 23 -22.31 0.04 13.81
CA THR A 23 -23.78 0.13 13.75
C THR A 23 -24.42 -1.01 12.95
N SER A 24 -23.65 -1.78 12.19
CA SER A 24 -24.14 -2.90 11.38
C SER A 24 -23.10 -4.01 11.28
N PRO A 25 -22.86 -4.77 12.38
CA PRO A 25 -21.80 -5.77 12.41
C PRO A 25 -21.92 -6.89 11.37
N SER A 26 -23.14 -7.18 10.91
CA SER A 26 -23.40 -8.16 9.86
C SER A 26 -23.00 -7.70 8.45
N ARG A 27 -22.81 -6.39 8.24
CA ARG A 27 -22.39 -5.84 6.95
C ARG A 27 -20.86 -5.80 6.90
N LEU A 28 -20.26 -6.86 6.38
CA LEU A 28 -18.82 -6.92 6.16
C LEU A 28 -18.43 -6.05 4.96
N LEU A 29 -17.55 -5.09 5.19
CA LEU A 29 -16.91 -4.26 4.15
C LEU A 29 -15.60 -4.88 3.67
N VAL A 30 -14.98 -5.66 4.56
CA VAL A 30 -13.86 -6.57 4.30
C VAL A 30 -14.24 -7.89 4.97
N ASN A 31 -14.12 -9.01 4.26
CA ASN A 31 -14.59 -10.32 4.69
C ASN A 31 -13.48 -11.37 4.51
N ASN A 32 -12.96 -11.89 5.64
CA ASN A 32 -11.98 -12.96 5.71
C ASN A 32 -10.76 -12.77 4.78
N VAL A 33 -10.19 -11.57 4.77
CA VAL A 33 -9.03 -11.23 3.95
C VAL A 33 -7.76 -11.81 4.57
N SER A 34 -7.10 -12.69 3.81
CA SER A 34 -5.88 -13.40 4.20
C SER A 34 -4.82 -13.32 3.11
N PHE A 35 -3.69 -12.70 3.40
CA PHE A 35 -2.51 -12.68 2.53
C PHE A 35 -1.25 -12.34 3.31
N THR A 36 -0.10 -12.54 2.68
CA THR A 36 1.22 -12.24 3.28
C THR A 36 1.97 -11.21 2.45
N LEU A 37 2.82 -10.45 3.12
CA LEU A 37 3.78 -9.54 2.52
C LEU A 37 5.18 -9.99 2.88
N GLU A 38 6.09 -9.91 1.92
CA GLU A 38 7.49 -10.29 2.06
C GLU A 38 8.39 -9.05 1.99
N ALA A 39 9.54 -9.10 2.65
CA ALA A 39 10.55 -8.06 2.49
C ALA A 39 11.14 -8.09 1.07
N GLY A 40 11.41 -6.91 0.50
CA GLY A 40 12.00 -6.76 -0.83
C GLY A 40 11.03 -7.02 -1.99
N LYS A 41 9.79 -7.42 -1.71
CA LYS A 41 8.74 -7.66 -2.71
C LYS A 41 7.64 -6.61 -2.67
N THR A 42 7.03 -6.39 -3.82
CA THR A 42 5.81 -5.61 -4.00
C THR A 42 4.62 -6.54 -4.11
N THR A 43 3.66 -6.41 -3.19
CA THR A 43 2.34 -7.03 -3.32
C THR A 43 1.34 -5.95 -3.71
N CYS A 44 0.76 -6.09 -4.90
CA CYS A 44 -0.27 -5.19 -5.38
C CYS A 44 -1.66 -5.68 -4.97
N VAL A 45 -2.47 -4.80 -4.38
CA VAL A 45 -3.88 -5.05 -4.13
C VAL A 45 -4.70 -4.26 -5.12
N VAL A 46 -5.50 -4.95 -5.93
CA VAL A 46 -6.23 -4.39 -7.07
C VAL A 46 -7.72 -4.68 -6.99
N GLY A 47 -8.52 -3.84 -7.63
CA GLY A 47 -9.98 -3.99 -7.69
C GLY A 47 -10.68 -2.65 -7.82
N GLU A 48 -11.98 -2.68 -8.05
CA GLU A 48 -12.79 -1.47 -8.20
C GLU A 48 -12.83 -0.60 -6.93
N SER A 49 -13.24 0.67 -7.09
CA SER A 49 -13.50 1.55 -5.96
C SER A 49 -14.54 0.91 -5.03
N GLY A 50 -14.30 0.99 -3.72
CA GLY A 50 -15.16 0.37 -2.71
C GLY A 50 -15.00 -1.15 -2.51
N SER A 51 -14.02 -1.80 -3.15
CA SER A 51 -13.77 -3.24 -2.96
C SER A 51 -13.10 -3.62 -1.63
N GLY A 52 -12.73 -2.65 -0.79
CA GLY A 52 -12.14 -2.88 0.55
C GLY A 52 -10.61 -2.71 0.64
N LYS A 53 -9.93 -2.31 -0.44
CA LYS A 53 -8.46 -2.15 -0.50
C LYS A 53 -7.92 -1.16 0.55
N SER A 54 -8.41 0.08 0.53
CA SER A 54 -7.97 1.12 1.47
C SER A 54 -8.36 0.79 2.92
N LEU A 55 -9.52 0.16 3.15
CA LEU A 55 -9.89 -0.32 4.50
C LEU A 55 -8.92 -1.38 5.01
N THR A 56 -8.45 -2.27 4.12
CA THR A 56 -7.43 -3.26 4.45
C THR A 56 -6.12 -2.57 4.85
N ALA A 57 -5.63 -1.59 4.07
CA ALA A 57 -4.44 -0.80 4.43
C ALA A 57 -4.60 -0.04 5.76
N LEU A 58 -5.72 0.65 5.96
CA LEU A 58 -6.00 1.39 7.19
C LEU A 58 -6.09 0.47 8.41
N SER A 59 -6.54 -0.77 8.24
CA SER A 59 -6.55 -1.77 9.32
C SER A 59 -5.14 -2.17 9.76
N ILE A 60 -4.20 -2.29 8.81
CA ILE A 60 -2.79 -2.56 9.12
C ILE A 60 -2.18 -1.41 9.93
N MET A 61 -2.55 -0.17 9.59
CA MET A 61 -2.05 1.02 10.30
C MET A 61 -2.78 1.33 11.61
N GLY A 62 -3.86 0.62 11.94
CA GLY A 62 -4.73 0.96 13.07
C GLY A 62 -5.40 2.33 12.92
N LEU A 63 -5.68 2.74 11.67
CA LEU A 63 -6.25 4.04 11.29
C LEU A 63 -7.70 3.95 10.82
N LEU A 64 -8.40 2.86 11.13
CA LEU A 64 -9.83 2.75 10.85
C LEU A 64 -10.61 3.86 11.57
N SER A 65 -11.63 4.40 10.90
CA SER A 65 -12.49 5.42 11.51
C SER A 65 -13.20 4.86 12.74
N GLN A 66 -13.60 5.72 13.67
CA GLN A 66 -14.27 5.30 14.91
C GLN A 66 -15.59 4.57 14.66
N GLN A 67 -16.21 4.73 13.49
CA GLN A 67 -17.44 4.05 13.09
C GLN A 67 -17.20 2.62 12.59
N LEU A 68 -15.96 2.26 12.30
CA LEU A 68 -15.55 0.94 11.82
C LEU A 68 -14.89 0.14 12.95
N GLN A 69 -14.90 -1.18 12.80
CA GLN A 69 -14.22 -2.11 13.71
C GLN A 69 -13.63 -3.26 12.93
N LEU A 70 -12.49 -3.76 13.39
CA LEU A 70 -11.96 -5.06 13.01
C LEU A 70 -12.75 -6.12 13.80
N THR A 71 -13.65 -6.82 13.11
CA THR A 71 -14.60 -7.77 13.70
C THR A 71 -13.94 -9.10 14.02
N SER A 72 -13.01 -9.53 13.16
CA SER A 72 -12.26 -10.77 13.33
C SER A 72 -10.91 -10.67 12.62
N GLY A 73 -10.04 -11.64 12.92
CA GLY A 73 -8.76 -11.81 12.27
C GLY A 73 -7.60 -11.19 13.04
N LYS A 74 -6.41 -11.32 12.46
CA LYS A 74 -5.15 -10.88 13.04
C LYS A 74 -4.32 -10.14 12.01
N VAL A 75 -3.54 -9.17 12.48
CA VAL A 75 -2.55 -8.48 11.65
C VAL A 75 -1.17 -8.74 12.27
N LEU A 76 -0.49 -9.77 11.79
CA LEU A 76 0.78 -10.22 12.34
C LEU A 76 1.95 -9.51 11.64
N PHE A 77 2.66 -8.66 12.38
CA PHE A 77 3.88 -8.00 11.89
C PHE A 77 5.12 -8.67 12.49
N ASN A 78 6.06 -9.08 11.63
CA ASN A 78 7.32 -9.69 12.03
C ASN A 78 8.43 -8.65 12.13
N ASP A 79 8.62 -8.12 13.33
CA ASP A 79 9.66 -7.15 13.61
C ASP A 79 11.00 -7.80 13.95
N LYS A 80 12.12 -7.21 13.51
CA LYS A 80 13.46 -7.76 13.75
C LYS A 80 13.83 -7.74 15.24
N GLU A 81 13.35 -6.74 15.98
CA GLU A 81 13.71 -6.54 17.38
C GLU A 81 12.76 -7.26 18.31
N SER A 82 11.47 -7.24 17.97
CA SER A 82 10.38 -7.64 18.86
C SER A 82 9.61 -8.89 18.39
N GLY A 83 10.04 -9.50 17.29
CA GLY A 83 9.46 -10.72 16.74
C GLY A 83 8.06 -10.50 16.14
N VAL A 84 7.32 -11.60 16.00
CA VAL A 84 5.95 -11.59 15.46
C VAL A 84 4.98 -11.08 16.52
N GLN A 85 4.22 -10.04 16.18
CA GLN A 85 3.19 -9.45 17.05
C GLN A 85 1.91 -9.19 16.27
N ASP A 86 0.76 -9.37 16.93
CA ASP A 86 -0.52 -8.93 16.40
C ASP A 86 -0.71 -7.43 16.67
N ILE A 87 -0.49 -6.61 15.64
CA ILE A 87 -0.52 -5.15 15.78
C ILE A 87 -1.94 -4.61 15.97
N ALA A 88 -2.98 -5.39 15.63
CA ALA A 88 -4.37 -5.01 15.86
C ALA A 88 -4.73 -4.97 17.37
N LEU A 89 -3.96 -5.65 18.23
CA LEU A 89 -4.18 -5.70 19.67
C LEU A 89 -3.33 -4.69 20.45
N LEU A 90 -2.47 -3.94 19.78
CA LEU A 90 -1.57 -2.99 20.42
C LEU A 90 -2.31 -1.72 20.84
N SER A 91 -1.87 -1.15 21.97
CA SER A 91 -2.30 0.20 22.37
C SER A 91 -1.82 1.26 21.37
N ASP A 92 -2.49 2.40 21.31
CA ASP A 92 -2.12 3.50 20.43
C ASP A 92 -0.66 3.99 20.65
N LYS A 93 -0.19 3.98 21.90
CA LYS A 93 1.20 4.29 22.26
C LYS A 93 2.21 3.28 21.71
N ALA A 94 1.84 2.00 21.64
CA ALA A 94 2.66 0.97 21.02
C ALA A 94 2.64 1.10 19.49
N LEU A 95 1.47 1.34 18.90
CA LEU A 95 1.33 1.61 17.46
C LEU A 95 2.09 2.86 17.03
N GLN A 96 2.18 3.90 17.86
CA GLN A 96 2.98 5.09 17.58
C GLN A 96 4.47 4.76 17.40
N LYS A 97 5.01 3.71 18.02
CA LYS A 97 6.41 3.28 17.80
C LYS A 97 6.59 2.50 16.48
N ILE A 98 5.50 2.03 15.90
CA ILE A 98 5.50 1.25 14.65
C ILE A 98 5.22 2.18 13.47
N ARG A 99 4.19 3.03 13.57
CA ARG A 99 3.82 4.00 12.54
C ARG A 99 4.95 5.00 12.30
N GLY A 100 5.28 5.25 11.04
CA GLY A 100 6.34 6.18 10.64
C GLY A 100 7.76 5.59 10.76
N ALA A 101 8.03 4.78 11.78
CA ALA A 101 9.35 4.19 12.00
C ALA A 101 9.55 2.81 11.35
N LYS A 102 8.57 1.91 11.49
CA LYS A 102 8.65 0.50 11.04
C LYS A 102 7.70 0.22 9.88
N ILE A 103 6.51 0.83 9.91
CA ILE A 103 5.52 0.79 8.84
C ILE A 103 5.16 2.24 8.50
N ALA A 104 5.30 2.59 7.22
CA ALA A 104 4.93 3.91 6.72
C ALA A 104 3.83 3.81 5.67
N MET A 105 3.12 4.91 5.46
CA MET A 105 2.04 4.99 4.50
C MET A 105 2.15 6.26 3.63
N ILE A 106 2.01 6.08 2.33
CA ILE A 106 1.77 7.15 1.35
C ILE A 106 0.26 7.17 1.10
N PHE A 107 -0.39 8.28 1.40
CA PHE A 107 -1.84 8.45 1.22
C PHE A 107 -2.19 8.88 -0.21
N GLN A 108 -3.45 8.63 -0.60
CA GLN A 108 -4.00 8.83 -1.95
C GLN A 108 -3.94 10.28 -2.46
N GLU A 109 -3.79 11.28 -1.59
CA GLU A 109 -3.76 12.70 -1.95
C GLU A 109 -2.57 13.45 -1.33
N PRO A 110 -1.48 13.72 -2.10
CA PRO A 110 -0.37 14.53 -1.61
C PRO A 110 -0.77 15.95 -1.20
N MET A 111 -1.81 16.49 -1.85
CA MET A 111 -2.28 17.87 -1.63
C MET A 111 -2.90 18.07 -0.24
N THR A 112 -3.50 17.04 0.34
CA THR A 112 -4.06 17.08 1.69
C THR A 112 -3.07 16.60 2.74
N SER A 113 -2.02 15.89 2.33
CA SER A 113 -1.04 15.28 3.24
C SER A 113 0.06 16.26 3.69
N LEU A 114 0.44 17.24 2.85
CA LEU A 114 1.40 18.28 3.23
C LEU A 114 0.70 19.46 3.90
N ASN A 115 1.21 19.89 5.05
CA ASN A 115 0.75 21.10 5.71
C ASN A 115 1.31 22.34 4.98
N PRO A 116 0.44 23.21 4.41
CA PRO A 116 0.88 24.34 3.58
C PRO A 116 1.62 25.42 4.37
N VAL A 117 1.46 25.48 5.70
CA VAL A 117 2.12 26.49 6.54
C VAL A 117 3.46 26.02 7.12
N LEU A 118 3.90 24.81 6.79
CA LEU A 118 5.16 24.24 7.24
C LEU A 118 6.10 24.01 6.05
N THR A 119 7.40 24.22 6.26
CA THR A 119 8.39 23.94 5.21
C THR A 119 8.54 22.43 4.99
N VAL A 120 8.94 22.07 3.79
CA VAL A 120 9.22 20.69 3.38
C VAL A 120 10.21 20.00 4.32
N GLY A 121 11.30 20.68 4.64
CA GLY A 121 12.33 20.15 5.54
C GLY A 121 11.83 19.95 6.96
N TYR A 122 10.94 20.81 7.46
CA TYR A 122 10.33 20.63 8.77
C TYR A 122 9.47 19.35 8.81
N GLN A 123 8.61 19.16 7.81
CA GLN A 123 7.71 18.01 7.74
C GLN A 123 8.46 16.68 7.59
N ILE A 124 9.54 16.64 6.79
CA ILE A 124 10.44 15.46 6.72
C ILE A 124 11.16 15.24 8.06
N GLY A 125 11.63 16.32 8.69
CA GLY A 125 12.38 16.28 9.93
C GLY A 125 11.59 15.85 11.16
N GLU A 126 10.26 15.99 11.14
CA GLU A 126 9.40 15.64 12.26
C GLU A 126 9.51 14.17 12.64
N SER A 127 9.39 13.27 11.65
CA SER A 127 9.51 11.82 11.84
C SER A 127 10.89 11.42 12.36
N LEU A 128 11.95 12.00 11.79
CA LEU A 128 13.33 11.79 12.22
C LEU A 128 13.57 12.24 13.67
N THR A 129 13.00 13.38 14.07
CA THR A 129 13.14 13.90 15.43
C THR A 129 12.37 13.02 16.42
N MET A 130 11.14 12.64 16.06
CA MET A 130 10.24 11.88 16.92
C MET A 130 10.72 10.44 17.16
N HIS A 131 11.17 9.76 16.10
CA HIS A 131 11.51 8.34 16.16
C HIS A 131 12.99 8.05 16.35
N LEU A 132 13.88 8.92 15.84
CA LEU A 132 15.34 8.72 15.90
C LEU A 132 16.06 9.72 16.81
N GLY A 133 15.34 10.72 17.35
CA GLY A 133 15.92 11.73 18.24
C GLY A 133 16.92 12.68 17.56
N LEU A 134 16.96 12.71 16.22
CA LEU A 134 17.92 13.53 15.47
C LEU A 134 17.63 15.02 15.67
N LYS A 135 18.70 15.81 15.83
CA LYS A 135 18.64 17.27 16.04
C LYS A 135 19.82 17.97 15.36
N GLY A 136 19.73 19.29 15.23
CA GLY A 136 20.84 20.14 14.78
C GLY A 136 21.34 19.78 13.37
N GLU A 137 22.66 19.71 13.21
CA GLU A 137 23.28 19.41 11.92
C GLU A 137 22.97 18.00 11.41
N ALA A 138 22.91 17.00 12.30
CA ALA A 138 22.59 15.62 11.92
C ALA A 138 21.20 15.52 11.28
N LEU A 139 20.21 16.24 11.84
CA LEU A 139 18.87 16.32 11.27
C LEU A 139 18.88 16.97 9.88
N LYS A 140 19.56 18.13 9.74
CA LYS A 140 19.67 18.85 8.47
C LYS A 140 20.33 18.00 7.38
N ALA A 141 21.42 17.30 7.72
CA ALA A 141 22.12 16.40 6.81
C ALA A 141 21.21 15.26 6.34
N LYS A 142 20.49 14.60 7.26
CA LYS A 142 19.57 13.51 6.90
C LYS A 142 18.41 14.00 6.01
N ILE A 143 17.85 15.19 6.29
CA ILE A 143 16.82 15.80 5.43
C ILE A 143 17.37 16.06 4.02
N ALA A 144 18.58 16.62 3.91
CA ALA A 144 19.21 16.86 2.61
C ALA A 144 19.39 15.56 1.81
N THR A 145 19.90 14.50 2.46
CA THR A 145 20.02 13.18 1.82
C THR A 145 18.66 12.61 1.39
N LEU A 146 17.61 12.77 2.20
CA LEU A 146 16.26 12.30 1.85
C LEU A 146 15.69 13.02 0.63
N LEU A 147 15.87 14.34 0.55
CA LEU A 147 15.45 15.12 -0.61
C LEU A 147 16.19 14.68 -1.88
N GLU A 148 17.51 14.51 -1.78
CA GLU A 148 18.33 14.07 -2.92
C GLU A 148 17.94 12.65 -3.39
N MET A 149 17.64 11.74 -2.47
CA MET A 149 17.16 10.38 -2.80
C MET A 149 15.87 10.38 -3.62
N VAL A 150 14.98 11.35 -3.41
CA VAL A 150 13.74 11.47 -4.19
C VAL A 150 13.88 12.40 -5.40
N GLY A 151 15.10 12.88 -5.70
CA GLY A 151 15.39 13.75 -6.84
C GLY A 151 15.01 15.21 -6.62
N ILE A 152 14.91 15.67 -5.37
CA ILE A 152 14.68 17.07 -5.01
C ILE A 152 16.00 17.68 -4.53
N PRO A 153 16.43 18.84 -5.06
CA PRO A 153 17.61 19.54 -4.57
C PRO A 153 17.50 19.86 -3.08
N SER A 154 18.55 19.59 -2.30
CA SER A 154 18.55 19.77 -0.84
C SER A 154 18.29 21.21 -0.38
N ASN A 155 18.61 22.21 -1.22
CA ASN A 155 18.28 23.62 -0.96
C ASN A 155 16.77 23.92 -0.94
N ARG A 156 15.92 23.00 -1.45
CA ARG A 156 14.45 23.09 -1.37
C ARG A 156 13.89 22.69 -0.01
N ALA A 157 14.72 22.31 0.96
CA ALA A 157 14.25 22.02 2.33
C ALA A 157 13.53 23.21 2.98
N GLY A 158 13.90 24.45 2.60
CA GLY A 158 13.23 25.66 3.07
C GLY A 158 11.95 26.02 2.33
N SER A 159 11.61 25.30 1.24
CA SER A 159 10.42 25.61 0.45
C SER A 159 9.14 25.19 1.16
N TYR A 160 8.07 25.91 0.83
CA TYR A 160 6.70 25.54 1.20
C TYR A 160 6.08 24.62 0.13
N PRO A 161 5.07 23.80 0.48
CA PRO A 161 4.41 22.91 -0.48
C PRO A 161 3.91 23.64 -1.73
N ASP A 162 3.42 24.87 -1.59
CA ASP A 162 2.88 25.65 -2.72
C ASP A 162 3.93 26.10 -3.74
N GLU A 163 5.21 26.06 -3.38
CA GLU A 163 6.34 26.38 -4.26
C GLU A 163 6.82 25.15 -5.08
N LEU A 164 6.18 24.00 -4.90
CA LEU A 164 6.50 22.73 -5.56
C LEU A 164 5.42 22.33 -6.58
N SER A 165 5.86 21.70 -7.68
CA SER A 165 4.98 21.01 -8.62
C SER A 165 4.32 19.78 -7.98
N GLY A 166 3.22 19.28 -8.55
CA GLY A 166 2.53 18.09 -8.05
C GLY A 166 3.44 16.87 -7.88
N GLY A 167 4.28 16.58 -8.89
CA GLY A 167 5.27 15.49 -8.81
C GLY A 167 6.36 15.73 -7.75
N GLN A 168 6.77 16.98 -7.51
CA GLN A 168 7.68 17.30 -6.41
C GLN A 168 7.02 17.13 -5.04
N ARG A 169 5.76 17.53 -4.88
CA ARG A 169 4.99 17.29 -3.64
C ARG A 169 4.87 15.79 -3.36
N GLN A 170 4.60 14.99 -4.39
CA GLN A 170 4.59 13.52 -4.26
C GLN A 170 5.93 12.97 -3.81
N ARG A 171 7.04 13.42 -4.42
CA ARG A 171 8.40 13.05 -4.03
C ARG A 171 8.72 13.45 -2.59
N VAL A 172 8.28 14.62 -2.13
CA VAL A 172 8.41 15.03 -0.72
C VAL A 172 7.63 14.07 0.20
N MET A 173 6.40 13.72 -0.14
CA MET A 173 5.60 12.78 0.65
C MET A 173 6.25 11.39 0.72
N ILE A 174 6.85 10.93 -0.38
CA ILE A 174 7.67 9.71 -0.40
C ILE A 174 8.86 9.86 0.56
N ALA A 175 9.61 10.98 0.47
CA ALA A 175 10.75 11.25 1.36
C ALA A 175 10.37 11.26 2.84
N MET A 176 9.21 11.85 3.18
CA MET A 176 8.66 11.82 4.54
C MET A 176 8.35 10.39 4.99
N SER A 177 7.74 9.59 4.11
CA SER A 177 7.33 8.21 4.40
C SER A 177 8.53 7.29 4.61
N ILE A 178 9.60 7.47 3.85
CA ILE A 178 10.82 6.66 3.96
C ILE A 178 11.83 7.21 4.97
N ALA A 179 11.53 8.32 5.66
CA ALA A 179 12.50 9.07 6.46
C ALA A 179 13.21 8.20 7.51
N CYS A 180 12.47 7.31 8.17
CA CYS A 180 12.98 6.37 9.16
C CYS A 180 13.36 5.00 8.60
N GLU A 181 13.44 4.85 7.27
CA GLU A 181 13.78 3.58 6.59
C GLU A 181 12.86 2.43 7.04
N PRO A 182 11.53 2.58 6.85
CA PRO A 182 10.56 1.60 7.32
C PRO A 182 10.77 0.25 6.64
N ARG A 183 10.39 -0.82 7.32
CA ARG A 183 10.46 -2.17 6.77
C ARG A 183 9.31 -2.48 5.83
N LEU A 184 8.16 -1.85 6.05
CA LEU A 184 6.97 -1.95 5.21
C LEU A 184 6.52 -0.55 4.78
N LEU A 185 6.31 -0.37 3.47
CA LEU A 185 5.65 0.81 2.92
C LEU A 185 4.29 0.41 2.33
N ILE A 186 3.25 1.10 2.77
CA ILE A 186 1.91 1.00 2.20
C ILE A 186 1.72 2.22 1.28
N ALA A 187 1.43 2.00 0.01
CA ALA A 187 1.18 3.06 -0.93
C ALA A 187 -0.26 2.93 -1.43
N ASP A 188 -1.16 3.80 -0.96
CA ASP A 188 -2.56 3.80 -1.35
C ASP A 188 -2.79 4.77 -2.49
N GLU A 189 -2.93 4.23 -3.71
CA GLU A 189 -3.13 5.01 -4.93
C GLU A 189 -2.10 6.16 -5.12
N PRO A 190 -0.79 5.88 -5.00
CA PRO A 190 0.25 6.90 -4.91
C PRO A 190 0.53 7.64 -6.22
N THR A 191 -0.12 7.26 -7.32
CA THR A 191 0.05 7.89 -8.64
C THR A 191 -1.25 8.46 -9.20
N THR A 192 -2.34 8.40 -8.42
CA THR A 192 -3.62 8.97 -8.83
C THR A 192 -3.46 10.48 -9.06
N ALA A 193 -4.09 10.99 -10.13
CA ALA A 193 -4.03 12.39 -10.56
C ALA A 193 -2.66 12.92 -11.04
N LEU A 194 -1.68 12.04 -11.33
CA LEU A 194 -0.43 12.41 -12.00
C LEU A 194 -0.52 12.09 -13.50
N ASP A 195 0.22 12.84 -14.31
CA ASP A 195 0.38 12.49 -15.73
C ASP A 195 1.21 11.21 -15.89
N VAL A 196 1.05 10.53 -17.04
CA VAL A 196 1.68 9.23 -17.33
C VAL A 196 3.22 9.28 -17.19
N THR A 197 3.85 10.41 -17.51
CA THR A 197 5.31 10.55 -17.43
C THR A 197 5.76 10.62 -15.97
N VAL A 198 5.09 11.45 -15.16
CA VAL A 198 5.39 11.57 -13.73
C VAL A 198 5.05 10.27 -13.00
N GLN A 199 3.93 9.61 -13.34
CA GLN A 199 3.59 8.28 -12.81
C GLN A 199 4.74 7.29 -13.00
N ALA A 200 5.25 7.12 -14.23
CA ALA A 200 6.34 6.20 -14.51
C ALA A 200 7.61 6.53 -13.69
N GLN A 201 7.92 7.81 -13.52
CA GLN A 201 9.05 8.24 -12.69
C GLN A 201 8.85 7.93 -11.21
N ILE A 202 7.63 8.05 -10.68
CA ILE A 202 7.31 7.72 -9.29
C ILE A 202 7.36 6.21 -9.06
N LEU A 203 6.82 5.40 -9.96
CA LEU A 203 6.91 3.94 -9.87
C LEU A 203 8.36 3.45 -9.86
N LYS A 204 9.19 4.00 -10.77
CA LYS A 204 10.62 3.70 -10.80
C LYS A 204 11.32 4.09 -9.49
N LEU A 205 11.03 5.29 -8.96
CA LEU A 205 11.58 5.73 -7.67
C LEU A 205 11.20 4.77 -6.53
N LEU A 206 9.93 4.35 -6.46
CA LEU A 206 9.46 3.44 -5.42
C LEU A 206 10.14 2.06 -5.51
N ASP A 207 10.31 1.52 -6.72
CA ASP A 207 11.01 0.25 -6.91
C ASP A 207 12.51 0.32 -6.56
N GLU A 208 13.19 1.42 -6.93
CA GLU A 208 14.57 1.68 -6.53
C GLU A 208 14.72 1.78 -5.00
N LEU A 209 13.81 2.50 -4.33
CA LEU A 209 13.79 2.63 -2.88
C LEU A 209 13.51 1.29 -2.18
N LYS A 210 12.52 0.54 -2.67
CA LYS A 210 12.19 -0.82 -2.18
C LYS A 210 13.43 -1.71 -2.21
N THR A 211 14.11 -1.75 -3.35
CA THR A 211 15.31 -2.56 -3.55
C THR A 211 16.46 -2.10 -2.66
N ARG A 212 16.74 -0.79 -2.62
CA ARG A 212 17.83 -0.21 -1.81
C ARG A 212 17.66 -0.46 -0.32
N MET A 213 16.42 -0.40 0.18
CA MET A 213 16.11 -0.53 1.61
C MET A 213 15.69 -1.95 2.03
N ASN A 214 15.57 -2.89 1.07
CA ASN A 214 14.99 -4.22 1.28
C ASN A 214 13.63 -4.16 2.01
N MET A 215 12.80 -3.21 1.57
CA MET A 215 11.51 -2.88 2.15
C MET A 215 10.44 -3.75 1.49
N GLY A 216 9.48 -4.25 2.26
CA GLY A 216 8.25 -4.82 1.69
C GLY A 216 7.32 -3.69 1.26
N MET A 217 6.63 -3.84 0.12
CA MET A 217 5.71 -2.82 -0.37
C MET A 217 4.32 -3.40 -0.58
N LEU A 218 3.32 -2.79 0.07
CA LEU A 218 1.90 -3.00 -0.23
C LEU A 218 1.46 -1.86 -1.14
N PHE A 219 1.16 -2.15 -2.40
CA PHE A 219 0.79 -1.14 -3.39
C PHE A 219 -0.68 -1.30 -3.76
N ILE A 220 -1.53 -0.34 -3.41
CA ILE A 220 -2.95 -0.35 -3.74
C ILE A 220 -3.18 0.52 -4.96
N THR A 221 -3.86 -0.05 -5.96
CA THR A 221 -4.24 0.67 -7.17
C THR A 221 -5.48 0.05 -7.79
N HIS A 222 -6.12 0.78 -8.69
CA HIS A 222 -7.16 0.25 -9.58
C HIS A 222 -6.64 0.04 -11.01
N ASP A 223 -5.41 0.46 -11.32
CA ASP A 223 -4.81 0.39 -12.65
C ASP A 223 -3.89 -0.85 -12.79
N PHE A 224 -4.28 -1.77 -13.68
CA PHE A 224 -3.50 -2.97 -13.98
C PHE A 224 -2.24 -2.71 -14.82
N GLY A 225 -2.16 -1.60 -15.55
CA GLY A 225 -0.92 -1.19 -16.23
C GLY A 225 0.18 -0.94 -15.20
N VAL A 226 -0.14 -0.20 -14.14
CA VAL A 226 0.76 0.03 -13.01
C VAL A 226 1.18 -1.28 -12.33
N VAL A 227 0.24 -2.21 -12.17
CA VAL A 227 0.49 -3.53 -11.54
C VAL A 227 1.46 -4.34 -12.37
N ALA A 228 1.34 -4.30 -13.70
CA ALA A 228 2.27 -4.99 -14.59
C ALA A 228 3.71 -4.46 -14.46
N ASP A 229 3.89 -3.19 -14.11
CA ASP A 229 5.20 -2.55 -13.99
C ASP A 229 5.90 -2.83 -12.66
N ILE A 230 5.16 -2.92 -11.54
CA ILE A 230 5.76 -2.88 -10.18
C ILE A 230 5.52 -4.13 -9.32
N ALA A 231 4.54 -4.98 -9.66
CA ALA A 231 4.13 -6.09 -8.80
C ALA A 231 5.08 -7.30 -8.89
N ASP A 232 5.34 -7.91 -7.74
CA ASP A 232 5.84 -9.29 -7.65
C ASP A 232 4.65 -10.26 -7.42
N ASN A 233 3.75 -9.89 -6.50
CA ASN A 233 2.52 -10.61 -6.18
C ASN A 233 1.30 -9.72 -6.42
N VAL A 234 0.16 -10.33 -6.76
CA VAL A 234 -1.11 -9.63 -7.01
C VAL A 234 -2.21 -10.26 -6.18
N VAL A 235 -3.03 -9.41 -5.56
CA VAL A 235 -4.23 -9.75 -4.79
C VAL A 235 -5.39 -8.98 -5.38
N VAL A 236 -6.38 -9.68 -5.94
CA VAL A 236 -7.58 -9.09 -6.53
C VAL A 236 -8.70 -9.10 -5.51
N MET A 237 -9.19 -7.92 -5.16
CA MET A 237 -10.31 -7.72 -4.23
C MET A 237 -11.59 -7.34 -4.95
N PHE A 238 -12.68 -8.01 -4.59
CA PHE A 238 -14.03 -7.69 -5.05
C PHE A 238 -15.02 -7.79 -3.90
N ARG A 239 -15.83 -6.74 -3.69
CA ARG A 239 -16.87 -6.69 -2.64
C ARG A 239 -16.39 -7.08 -1.24
N GLY A 240 -15.17 -6.68 -0.87
CA GLY A 240 -14.60 -6.95 0.45
C GLY A 240 -13.87 -8.29 0.57
N GLU A 241 -13.85 -9.12 -0.46
CA GLU A 241 -13.23 -10.44 -0.46
C GLU A 241 -12.04 -10.49 -1.42
N ILE A 242 -11.05 -11.34 -1.11
CA ILE A 242 -10.02 -11.71 -2.08
C ILE A 242 -10.63 -12.76 -3.00
N VAL A 243 -10.76 -12.44 -4.29
CA VAL A 243 -11.30 -13.36 -5.29
C VAL A 243 -10.22 -14.10 -6.07
N GLU A 244 -9.00 -13.56 -6.09
CA GLU A 244 -7.85 -14.20 -6.73
C GLU A 244 -6.54 -13.64 -6.14
N ALA A 245 -5.54 -14.48 -5.95
CA ALA A 245 -4.21 -14.07 -5.49
C ALA A 245 -3.14 -15.01 -6.04
N GLY A 246 -1.96 -14.48 -6.34
CA GLY A 246 -0.84 -15.26 -6.86
C GLY A 246 0.34 -14.39 -7.30
N SER A 247 1.30 -15.00 -8.00
CA SER A 247 2.36 -14.22 -8.65
C SER A 247 1.77 -13.32 -9.75
N LYS A 248 2.50 -12.26 -10.10
CA LYS A 248 2.14 -11.38 -11.22
C LYS A 248 1.81 -12.16 -12.50
N GLU A 249 2.61 -13.15 -12.86
CA GLU A 249 2.42 -13.97 -14.07
C GLU A 249 1.13 -14.80 -13.98
N GLN A 250 0.87 -15.41 -12.82
CA GLN A 250 -0.33 -16.23 -12.60
C GLN A 250 -1.60 -15.39 -12.79
N VAL A 251 -1.66 -14.22 -12.15
CA VAL A 251 -2.88 -13.40 -12.14
C VAL A 251 -3.04 -12.61 -13.44
N LEU A 252 -1.97 -12.06 -14.01
CA LEU A 252 -2.06 -11.22 -15.22
C LEU A 252 -2.10 -12.03 -16.51
N SER A 253 -1.37 -13.15 -16.61
CA SER A 253 -1.28 -13.93 -17.86
C SER A 253 -2.27 -15.09 -17.91
N ASN A 254 -2.67 -15.64 -16.76
CA ASN A 254 -3.61 -16.75 -16.70
C ASN A 254 -4.66 -16.57 -15.58
N PRO A 255 -5.43 -15.46 -15.61
CA PRO A 255 -6.46 -15.20 -14.61
C PRO A 255 -7.48 -16.33 -14.59
N GLN A 256 -7.86 -16.80 -13.40
CA GLN A 256 -8.85 -17.84 -13.21
C GLN A 256 -10.24 -17.25 -12.94
N HIS A 257 -10.32 -16.22 -12.10
CA HIS A 257 -11.59 -15.69 -11.63
C HIS A 257 -12.27 -14.85 -12.72
N PRO A 258 -13.60 -14.99 -12.95
CA PRO A 258 -14.33 -14.22 -13.94
C PRO A 258 -14.18 -12.70 -13.80
N TYR A 259 -14.19 -12.20 -12.56
CA TYR A 259 -13.93 -10.79 -12.28
C TYR A 259 -12.55 -10.32 -12.75
N THR A 260 -11.49 -11.08 -12.45
CA THR A 260 -10.11 -10.75 -12.88
C THR A 260 -10.00 -10.74 -14.40
N LYS A 261 -10.60 -11.73 -15.07
CA LYS A 261 -10.68 -11.78 -16.55
C LYS A 261 -11.38 -10.54 -17.11
N ALA A 262 -12.49 -10.13 -16.51
CA ALA A 262 -13.25 -8.97 -16.93
C ALA A 262 -12.47 -7.66 -16.72
N LEU A 263 -11.82 -7.49 -15.56
CA LEU A 263 -10.95 -6.34 -15.28
C LEU A 263 -9.83 -6.23 -16.30
N LEU A 264 -9.11 -7.32 -16.56
CA LEU A 264 -8.03 -7.36 -17.55
C LEU A 264 -8.54 -7.09 -18.97
N ALA A 265 -9.77 -7.50 -19.31
CA ALA A 265 -10.37 -7.22 -20.62
C ALA A 265 -10.66 -5.73 -20.85
N CYS A 266 -10.86 -4.95 -19.77
CA CYS A 266 -11.05 -3.49 -19.83
C CYS A 266 -9.74 -2.69 -19.97
N VAL A 267 -8.58 -3.34 -19.77
CA VAL A 267 -7.28 -2.66 -19.83
C VAL A 267 -6.80 -2.62 -21.29
N PRO A 268 -6.47 -1.45 -21.83
CA PRO A 268 -5.94 -1.32 -23.20
C PRO A 268 -4.59 -2.01 -23.32
N ASP A 269 -4.29 -2.53 -24.51
CA ASP A 269 -2.94 -2.97 -24.84
C ASP A 269 -2.05 -1.76 -25.17
N ALA A 270 -0.74 -1.96 -25.16
CA ALA A 270 0.22 -0.89 -25.44
C ALA A 270 0.04 -0.26 -26.85
N GLU A 271 -0.54 -1.02 -27.78
CA GLU A 271 -0.82 -0.54 -29.14
C GLU A 271 -2.20 0.13 -29.30
N GLY A 272 -3.07 0.09 -28.27
CA GLY A 272 -4.43 0.62 -28.30
C GLY A 272 -5.35 -0.07 -29.32
N LYS A 273 -5.02 -1.30 -29.73
CA LYS A 273 -5.75 -2.09 -30.75
C LYS A 273 -6.69 -3.11 -30.13
N LYS A 274 -6.59 -3.35 -28.83
CA LYS A 274 -7.44 -4.29 -28.11
C LYS A 274 -8.88 -3.76 -28.04
N ASP A 275 -9.80 -4.59 -28.49
CA ASP A 275 -11.23 -4.33 -28.34
C ASP A 275 -11.64 -4.44 -26.87
N LEU A 276 -12.01 -3.30 -26.27
CA LEU A 276 -12.33 -3.20 -24.86
C LEU A 276 -13.76 -3.70 -24.63
N LYS A 277 -13.90 -4.69 -23.76
CA LYS A 277 -15.21 -5.21 -23.36
C LYS A 277 -15.63 -4.61 -22.03
N PRO A 278 -16.90 -4.18 -21.87
CA PRO A 278 -17.41 -3.80 -20.56
C PRO A 278 -17.37 -5.01 -19.62
N ILE A 279 -17.27 -4.74 -18.31
CA ILE A 279 -17.28 -5.78 -17.29
C ILE A 279 -18.63 -6.48 -17.31
N ASP A 280 -18.62 -7.77 -17.61
CA ASP A 280 -19.80 -8.62 -17.53
C ASP A 280 -19.90 -9.23 -16.13
N TYR A 281 -21.03 -8.95 -15.47
CA TYR A 281 -21.36 -9.42 -14.13
C TYR A 281 -22.29 -10.64 -14.12
N ALA A 282 -22.59 -11.23 -15.28
CA ALA A 282 -23.49 -12.39 -15.39
C ALA A 282 -23.09 -13.58 -14.50
N TRP A 283 -21.79 -13.77 -14.23
CA TRP A 283 -21.29 -14.80 -13.33
C TRP A 283 -21.75 -14.64 -11.87
N LEU A 284 -22.22 -13.45 -11.46
CA LEU A 284 -22.79 -13.23 -10.12
C LEU A 284 -24.16 -13.88 -9.95
N SER A 285 -24.93 -14.04 -11.03
CA SER A 285 -26.21 -14.75 -11.00
C SER A 285 -26.01 -16.26 -10.82
N ASP A 286 -25.01 -16.82 -11.50
CA ASP A 286 -24.75 -18.27 -11.49
C ASP A 286 -24.34 -18.78 -10.10
N ASN A 287 -23.63 -17.96 -9.32
CA ASN A 287 -23.24 -18.29 -7.94
C ASN A 287 -24.38 -18.19 -6.92
N LYS A 288 -25.43 -17.37 -7.16
CA LYS A 288 -26.61 -17.32 -6.28
C LYS A 288 -27.44 -18.60 -6.34
N THR A 289 -27.42 -19.30 -7.48
CA THR A 289 -28.10 -20.59 -7.66
C THR A 289 -27.45 -21.73 -6.89
N LEU A 290 -26.16 -21.63 -6.54
CA LEU A 290 -25.44 -22.62 -5.74
C LEU A 290 -25.59 -22.43 -4.22
N SER A 291 -25.91 -21.21 -3.75
CA SER A 291 -26.10 -20.91 -2.32
C SER A 291 -27.57 -20.94 -1.86
N ALA A 292 -28.53 -21.15 -2.76
CA ALA A 292 -29.97 -21.22 -2.45
C ALA A 292 -30.50 -22.67 -2.30
N GLY A 293 -29.59 -23.66 -2.27
CA GLY A 293 -29.90 -25.08 -2.16
C GLY A 293 -29.26 -25.75 -0.95
N THR A 294 -29.65 -25.35 0.26
CA THR A 294 -29.59 -26.15 1.50
C THR A 294 -30.72 -25.74 2.41
#